data_AF-A0A1G3UEZ1-F1
#
_entry.id   AF-A0A1G3UEZ1-F1
#
_cell.length_a   1.000
_cell.length_b   1.000
_cell.length_c   1.000
_cell.angle_alpha   90.00
_cell.angle_beta   90.00
_cell.angle_gamma   90.00
#
_symmetry.space_group_name_H-M   'P 1'
#
loop_
_entity.id
_entity.type
_entity.pdbx_description
1 polymer ?
#
loop_
_entity_poly.entity_id
_entity_poly.type
_entity_poly.pdbx_seq_one_letter_code
_entity_poly.pdbx_strand_id
1 'polypeptide(L)'
;MNKIYVITNYKGGVGKTNTGVALACVLHNSGKKVKLIELDNNNESLLFKNSKVLSQENIKSLKIDKKDEAVADMLFDLMGDPDMNYIVDIGGGDDTYPIIEKLKQVNRPKTWIIPTTKIKKYLANAVATYNEIDDPDNTIFCLNMYSDFSKITKEFIYFFGDPKIGIKPYSPIFAKSRTIGIPFSHHFEIAADDEQTILDLAQISIQTTQAEAEEEFYKAADGNREKFHKMMMLYWRSQEAAQVFAEIEQNCSSELLG
;
A
#
# COMPACT_ATOMS: atom_id res chain seq x y z
N MET A 1 -19.64 -5.58 0.63
CA MET A 1 -19.79 -4.90 -0.68
C MET A 1 -18.40 -4.46 -1.12
N ASN A 2 -17.97 -4.78 -2.34
CA ASN A 2 -16.62 -4.48 -2.81
C ASN A 2 -16.46 -3.00 -3.17
N LYS A 3 -15.30 -2.43 -2.84
CA LYS A 3 -15.06 -0.98 -2.81
C LYS A 3 -13.96 -0.58 -3.80
N ILE A 4 -13.89 0.71 -4.08
CA ILE A 4 -12.72 1.33 -4.74
C ILE A 4 -11.89 2.00 -3.66
N TYR A 5 -10.64 1.59 -3.52
CA TYR A 5 -9.67 2.24 -2.66
C TYR A 5 -8.84 3.19 -3.53
N VAL A 6 -8.87 4.48 -3.23
CA VAL A 6 -8.14 5.49 -4.01
C VAL A 6 -6.97 5.98 -3.19
N ILE A 7 -5.75 5.70 -3.67
CA ILE A 7 -4.52 6.15 -3.04
C ILE A 7 -4.08 7.43 -3.72
N THR A 8 -4.05 8.53 -2.97
CA THR A 8 -3.70 9.83 -3.56
C THR A 8 -3.07 10.79 -2.57
N ASN A 9 -2.10 11.56 -3.06
CA ASN A 9 -1.53 12.73 -2.40
C ASN A 9 -0.82 13.57 -3.46
N TYR A 10 -0.99 14.89 -3.43
CA TYR A 10 -0.29 15.79 -4.36
C TYR A 10 1.23 15.65 -4.32
N LYS A 11 1.79 15.17 -3.21
CA LYS A 11 3.23 14.97 -3.07
C LYS A 11 3.68 13.57 -3.52
N GLY A 12 4.61 13.53 -4.48
CA GLY A 12 5.43 12.35 -4.75
C GLY A 12 6.40 12.01 -3.62
N GLY A 13 6.72 10.72 -3.44
CA GLY A 13 7.66 10.24 -2.41
C GLY A 13 7.08 10.05 -1.00
N VAL A 14 5.76 10.10 -0.84
CA VAL A 14 5.07 9.80 0.43
C VAL A 14 4.73 8.32 0.62
N GLY A 15 5.10 7.46 -0.34
CA GLY A 15 4.86 6.01 -0.30
C GLY A 15 3.51 5.54 -0.85
N LYS A 16 2.92 6.24 -1.83
CA LYS A 16 1.60 5.88 -2.42
C LYS A 16 1.56 4.46 -2.96
N THR A 17 2.54 4.11 -3.80
CA THR A 17 2.66 2.78 -4.38
C THR A 17 2.83 1.69 -3.32
N ASN A 18 3.70 1.88 -2.32
CA ASN A 18 3.83 0.93 -1.21
C ASN A 18 2.51 0.80 -0.43
N THR A 19 1.75 1.88 -0.26
CA THR A 19 0.41 1.82 0.33
C THR A 19 -0.57 1.01 -0.52
N GLY A 20 -0.58 1.21 -1.84
CA GLY A 20 -1.43 0.44 -2.76
C GLY A 20 -1.10 -1.06 -2.74
N VAL A 21 0.19 -1.40 -2.79
CA VAL A 21 0.67 -2.81 -2.75
C VAL A 21 0.37 -3.46 -1.40
N ALA A 22 0.63 -2.77 -0.29
CA ALA A 22 0.32 -3.27 1.06
C ALA A 22 -1.17 -3.54 1.22
N LEU A 23 -2.02 -2.63 0.75
CA LEU A 23 -3.47 -2.82 0.76
C LEU A 23 -3.90 -4.00 -0.11
N ALA A 24 -3.29 -4.19 -1.29
CA ALA A 24 -3.56 -5.34 -2.14
C ALA A 24 -3.26 -6.65 -1.41
N CYS A 25 -2.13 -6.71 -0.70
CA CYS A 25 -1.74 -7.84 0.12
C CYS A 25 -2.76 -8.13 1.24
N VAL A 26 -3.18 -7.11 1.99
CA VAL A 26 -4.17 -7.27 3.08
C VAL A 26 -5.52 -7.76 2.54
N LEU A 27 -6.00 -7.19 1.43
CA LEU A 27 -7.26 -7.62 0.81
C LEU A 27 -7.15 -9.06 0.30
N HIS A 28 -6.07 -9.40 -0.41
CA HIS A 28 -5.83 -10.75 -0.92
C HIS A 28 -5.74 -11.78 0.21
N ASN A 29 -5.00 -11.47 1.28
CA ASN A 29 -4.86 -12.37 2.44
C ASN A 29 -6.21 -12.61 3.14
N SER A 30 -7.12 -11.63 3.10
CA SER A 30 -8.50 -11.78 3.58
C SER A 30 -9.44 -12.55 2.63
N GLY A 31 -8.91 -13.08 1.52
CA GLY A 31 -9.67 -13.83 0.52
C GLY A 31 -10.45 -12.98 -0.49
N LYS A 32 -10.19 -11.66 -0.54
CA LYS A 32 -10.87 -10.75 -1.47
C LYS A 32 -10.15 -10.71 -2.81
N LYS A 33 -10.92 -10.66 -3.90
CA LYS A 33 -10.41 -10.35 -5.24
C LYS A 33 -9.95 -8.90 -5.29
N VAL A 34 -8.76 -8.65 -5.82
CA VAL A 34 -8.16 -7.32 -5.91
C VAL A 34 -7.56 -7.07 -7.29
N LYS A 35 -7.73 -5.85 -7.80
CA LYS A 35 -7.05 -5.33 -8.99
C LYS A 35 -6.45 -3.97 -8.67
N LEU A 36 -5.16 -3.80 -8.92
CA LEU A 36 -4.45 -2.54 -8.76
C LEU A 36 -4.33 -1.84 -10.13
N ILE A 37 -4.79 -0.60 -10.20
CA ILE A 37 -4.63 0.28 -11.36
C ILE A 37 -3.72 1.42 -10.94
N GLU A 38 -2.55 1.51 -11.57
CA GLU A 38 -1.59 2.58 -11.38
C GLU A 38 -1.79 3.63 -12.48
N LEU A 39 -1.88 4.89 -12.09
CA LEU A 39 -1.95 6.05 -12.97
C LEU A 39 -0.80 6.99 -12.63
N ASP A 40 0.35 6.84 -13.30
CA ASP A 40 1.50 7.72 -13.11
C ASP A 40 2.25 7.93 -14.44
N ASN A 41 2.81 9.12 -14.62
CA ASN A 41 3.68 9.47 -15.75
C ASN A 41 5.14 9.14 -15.49
N ASN A 42 5.54 9.07 -14.21
CA ASN A 42 6.94 9.07 -13.79
C ASN A 42 7.43 7.72 -13.25
N ASN A 43 6.53 6.76 -13.01
CA ASN A 43 6.92 5.44 -12.54
C ASN A 43 7.32 4.55 -13.72
N GLU A 44 8.42 3.82 -13.57
CA GLU A 44 8.62 2.60 -14.34
C GLU A 44 7.55 1.61 -13.85
N SER A 45 6.72 1.13 -14.78
CA SER A 45 5.55 0.29 -14.50
C SER A 45 5.85 -0.77 -13.43
N LEU A 46 4.98 -0.91 -12.42
CA LEU A 46 5.11 -1.94 -11.39
C LEU A 46 5.30 -3.33 -12.01
N LEU A 47 6.49 -3.91 -11.87
CA LEU A 47 6.81 -5.25 -12.37
C LEU A 47 6.69 -6.27 -11.24
N PHE A 48 5.48 -6.80 -11.03
CA PHE A 48 5.22 -7.88 -10.08
C PHE A 48 5.03 -9.24 -10.77
N LYS A 49 5.87 -9.57 -11.76
CA LYS A 49 5.65 -10.76 -12.60
C LYS A 49 5.74 -12.08 -11.81
N ASN A 50 6.46 -12.09 -10.69
CA ASN A 50 6.62 -13.25 -9.81
C ASN A 50 5.62 -13.23 -8.64
N SER A 51 4.68 -12.28 -8.61
CA SER A 51 3.68 -12.17 -7.56
C SER A 51 2.47 -13.07 -7.79
N LYS A 52 2.02 -13.74 -6.73
CA LYS A 52 0.72 -14.42 -6.68
C LYS A 52 -0.42 -13.49 -6.26
N VAL A 53 -0.09 -12.36 -5.65
CA VAL A 53 -1.03 -11.32 -5.19
C VAL A 53 -1.40 -10.36 -6.33
N LEU A 54 -0.38 -9.79 -6.98
CA LEU A 54 -0.46 -8.80 -8.06
C LEU A 54 0.14 -9.36 -9.35
N SER A 55 -0.38 -10.51 -9.81
CA SER A 55 0.00 -11.06 -11.11
C SER A 55 -0.39 -10.13 -12.27
N GLN A 56 0.12 -10.37 -13.48
CA GLN A 56 -0.14 -9.54 -14.67
C GLN A 56 -1.63 -9.32 -14.99
N GLU A 57 -2.53 -10.20 -14.51
CA GLU A 57 -3.97 -10.07 -14.71
C GLU A 57 -4.63 -9.06 -13.74
N ASN A 58 -4.01 -8.86 -12.57
CA ASN A 58 -4.55 -8.09 -11.45
C ASN A 58 -3.79 -6.76 -11.21
N ILE A 59 -2.88 -6.40 -12.11
CA ILE A 59 -2.22 -5.10 -12.13
C ILE A 59 -2.29 -4.46 -13.51
N LYS A 60 -2.56 -3.15 -13.56
CA LYS A 60 -2.59 -2.38 -14.81
C LYS A 60 -1.93 -1.02 -14.57
N SER A 61 -0.86 -0.72 -15.30
CA SER A 61 -0.26 0.62 -15.31
C SER A 61 -0.72 1.41 -16.53
N LEU A 62 -1.22 2.62 -16.30
CA LEU A 62 -1.75 3.54 -17.29
C LEU A 62 -0.97 4.85 -17.22
N LYS A 63 -0.42 5.30 -18.35
CA LYS A 63 0.28 6.59 -18.43
C LYS A 63 -0.71 7.73 -18.63
N ILE A 64 -0.54 8.79 -17.84
CA ILE A 64 -1.43 9.97 -17.86
C ILE A 64 -1.09 10.91 -19.03
N ASP A 65 0.02 10.74 -19.74
CA ASP A 65 0.32 11.51 -20.97
C ASP A 65 -0.77 11.37 -22.06
N LYS A 66 -1.56 10.28 -21.99
CA LYS A 66 -2.81 10.08 -22.74
C LYS A 66 -4.05 10.20 -21.87
N LYS A 67 -4.17 11.32 -21.14
CA LYS A 67 -5.17 11.56 -20.06
C LYS A 67 -6.55 10.96 -20.33
N ASP A 68 -7.15 11.28 -21.47
CA ASP A 68 -8.53 10.86 -21.77
C ASP A 68 -8.65 9.35 -22.00
N GLU A 69 -7.69 8.74 -22.70
CA GLU A 69 -7.65 7.28 -22.91
C GLU A 69 -7.42 6.56 -21.58
N ALA A 70 -6.42 6.98 -20.80
CA ALA A 70 -6.10 6.37 -19.51
C ALA A 70 -7.28 6.46 -18.51
N VAL A 71 -7.95 7.61 -18.46
CA VAL A 71 -9.14 7.79 -17.62
C VAL A 71 -10.29 6.92 -18.12
N ALA A 72 -10.56 6.87 -19.43
CA ALA A 72 -11.61 6.01 -19.98
C ALA A 72 -11.35 4.53 -19.69
N ASP A 73 -10.10 4.08 -19.86
CA ASP A 73 -9.65 2.72 -19.56
C ASP A 73 -9.83 2.36 -18.09
N MET A 74 -9.41 3.25 -17.18
CA MET A 74 -9.63 3.07 -15.75
C MET A 74 -11.14 2.95 -15.46
N LEU A 75 -11.96 3.86 -15.98
CA LEU A 75 -13.41 3.84 -15.74
C LEU A 75 -14.06 2.57 -16.28
N PHE A 76 -13.65 2.10 -17.47
CA PHE A 76 -14.10 0.83 -18.03
C PHE A 76 -13.77 -0.34 -17.11
N ASP A 77 -12.54 -0.41 -16.60
CA ASP A 77 -12.12 -1.42 -15.64
C ASP A 77 -12.97 -1.37 -14.36
N LEU A 78 -13.18 -0.19 -13.78
CA LEU A 78 -13.95 0.00 -12.54
C LEU A 78 -15.43 -0.42 -12.66
N MET A 79 -15.97 -0.40 -13.88
CA MET A 79 -17.34 -0.83 -14.21
C MET A 79 -17.46 -2.32 -14.53
N GLY A 80 -16.35 -3.01 -14.78
CA GLY A 80 -16.34 -4.38 -15.32
C GLY A 80 -16.77 -5.45 -14.32
N ASP A 81 -16.10 -5.55 -13.17
CA ASP A 81 -16.38 -6.59 -12.16
C ASP A 81 -16.92 -5.96 -10.86
N PRO A 82 -18.21 -6.17 -10.53
CA PRO A 82 -18.80 -5.67 -9.28
C PRO A 82 -18.24 -6.39 -8.03
N ASP A 83 -17.65 -7.57 -8.19
CA ASP A 83 -17.09 -8.37 -7.11
C ASP A 83 -15.59 -8.12 -6.84
N MET A 84 -14.93 -7.36 -7.72
CA MET A 84 -13.52 -7.01 -7.61
C MET A 84 -13.30 -5.81 -6.71
N ASN A 85 -12.34 -5.84 -5.78
CA ASN A 85 -11.90 -4.63 -5.09
C ASN A 85 -10.84 -3.93 -5.94
N TYR A 86 -11.06 -2.66 -6.25
CA TYR A 86 -10.10 -1.90 -7.04
C TYR A 86 -9.24 -1.03 -6.14
N ILE A 87 -7.95 -1.01 -6.39
CA ILE A 87 -7.02 -0.06 -5.80
C ILE A 87 -6.55 0.85 -6.94
N VAL A 88 -6.80 2.14 -6.83
CA VAL A 88 -6.36 3.14 -7.80
C VAL A 88 -5.21 3.93 -7.18
N ASP A 89 -3.98 3.67 -7.60
CA ASP A 89 -2.80 4.43 -7.22
C ASP A 89 -2.61 5.60 -8.19
N ILE A 90 -2.93 6.81 -7.71
CA ILE A 90 -2.80 8.02 -8.51
C ILE A 90 -1.44 8.65 -8.21
N GLY A 91 -0.68 8.94 -9.26
CA GLY A 91 0.59 9.65 -9.23
C GLY A 91 0.50 11.03 -8.56
N GLY A 92 1.65 11.66 -8.34
CA GLY A 92 1.68 13.00 -7.73
C GLY A 92 1.57 14.14 -8.76
N GLY A 93 1.21 15.34 -8.30
CA GLY A 93 1.23 16.57 -9.10
C GLY A 93 -0.12 17.03 -9.64
N ASP A 94 -0.08 17.98 -10.58
CA ASP A 94 -1.25 18.72 -11.08
C ASP A 94 -2.27 17.83 -11.80
N ASP A 95 -1.86 16.64 -12.24
CA ASP A 95 -2.70 15.67 -12.94
C ASP A 95 -3.62 14.86 -12.01
N THR A 96 -3.47 15.01 -10.69
CA THR A 96 -4.25 14.27 -9.69
C THR A 96 -5.71 14.74 -9.65
N TYR A 97 -5.94 16.05 -9.80
CA TYR A 97 -7.27 16.67 -9.61
C TYR A 97 -8.34 16.13 -10.58
N PRO A 98 -8.10 16.10 -11.90
CA PRO A 98 -9.12 15.61 -12.83
C PRO A 98 -9.51 14.14 -12.57
N ILE A 99 -8.55 13.32 -12.10
CA ILE A 99 -8.81 11.91 -11.79
C ILE A 99 -9.69 11.79 -10.54
N ILE A 100 -9.43 12.58 -9.49
CA ILE A 100 -10.29 12.63 -8.29
C ILE A 100 -11.73 12.98 -8.69
N GLU A 101 -11.93 14.03 -9.50
CA GLU A 101 -13.26 14.46 -9.93
C GLU A 101 -13.99 13.38 -10.75
N LYS A 102 -13.28 12.67 -11.62
CA LYS A 102 -13.86 11.54 -12.37
C LYS A 102 -14.21 10.37 -11.47
N LEU A 103 -13.36 10.04 -10.50
CA LEU A 103 -13.64 8.99 -9.53
C LEU A 103 -14.83 9.33 -8.66
N LYS A 104 -15.01 10.59 -8.21
CA LYS A 104 -16.22 11.01 -7.46
C LYS A 104 -17.51 10.65 -8.20
N GLN A 105 -17.53 10.77 -9.53
CA GLN A 105 -18.69 10.48 -10.38
C GLN A 105 -19.00 8.97 -10.52
N VAL A 106 -18.07 8.08 -10.20
CA VAL A 106 -18.31 6.62 -10.27
C VAL A 106 -19.27 6.21 -9.15
N ASN A 107 -20.42 5.64 -9.50
CA ASN A 107 -21.42 5.20 -8.51
C ASN A 107 -21.05 3.87 -7.85
N ARG A 108 -19.97 3.87 -7.06
CA ARG A 108 -19.48 2.74 -6.28
C ARG A 108 -18.88 3.25 -4.98
N PRO A 109 -19.05 2.54 -3.83
CA PRO A 109 -18.47 2.95 -2.57
C PRO A 109 -16.95 3.08 -2.68
N LYS A 110 -16.41 4.14 -2.07
CA LYS A 110 -14.98 4.45 -2.12
C LYS A 110 -14.41 4.63 -0.73
N THR A 111 -13.14 4.32 -0.60
CA THR A 111 -12.33 4.72 0.55
C THR A 111 -11.14 5.48 0.01
N TRP A 112 -11.02 6.74 0.39
CA TRP A 112 -9.90 7.58 0.02
C TRP A 112 -8.81 7.40 1.05
N ILE A 113 -7.61 7.05 0.57
CA ILE A 113 -6.44 6.87 1.42
C ILE A 113 -5.43 7.93 1.01
N ILE A 114 -5.03 8.76 1.98
CA ILE A 114 -4.06 9.83 1.79
C ILE A 114 -2.77 9.45 2.53
N PRO A 115 -1.78 8.87 1.83
CA PRO A 115 -0.51 8.55 2.44
C PRO A 115 0.28 9.82 2.74
N THR A 116 0.93 9.86 3.89
CA THR A 116 1.77 10.98 4.29
C THR A 116 2.89 10.50 5.20
N THR A 117 3.93 11.32 5.34
CA THR A 117 5.04 11.03 6.25
C THR A 117 5.07 12.06 7.39
N LYS A 118 5.93 11.83 8.37
CA LYS A 118 6.18 12.74 9.50
C LYS A 118 6.69 14.14 9.11
N ILE A 119 7.04 14.36 7.85
CA ILE A 119 7.56 15.64 7.37
C ILE A 119 6.42 16.66 7.28
N LYS A 120 6.51 17.74 8.07
CA LYS A 120 5.51 18.81 8.15
C LYS A 120 5.08 19.37 6.79
N LYS A 121 6.01 19.57 5.85
CA LYS A 121 5.70 20.03 4.48
C LYS A 121 4.77 19.07 3.73
N TYR A 122 4.85 17.78 4.01
CA TYR A 122 4.04 16.76 3.32
C TYR A 122 2.64 16.64 3.95
N LEU A 123 2.50 16.98 5.23
CA LEU A 123 1.20 17.17 5.87
C LEU A 123 0.37 18.29 5.21
N ALA A 124 1.01 19.36 4.74
CA ALA A 124 0.33 20.42 3.98
C ALA A 124 -0.34 19.88 2.71
N ASN A 125 0.38 19.04 1.95
CA ASN A 125 -0.17 18.39 0.75
C ASN A 125 -1.29 17.42 1.11
N ALA A 126 -1.15 16.66 2.20
CA ALA A 126 -2.20 15.76 2.67
C ALA A 126 -3.49 16.50 3.05
N VAL A 127 -3.38 17.68 3.68
CA VAL A 127 -4.53 18.55 3.98
C VAL A 127 -5.15 19.09 2.70
N ALA A 128 -4.34 19.54 1.74
CA ALA A 128 -4.84 20.03 0.46
C ALA A 128 -5.59 18.92 -0.31
N THR A 129 -5.03 17.71 -0.35
CA THR A 129 -5.69 16.54 -0.96
C THR A 129 -6.97 16.17 -0.23
N TYR A 130 -7.01 16.21 1.11
CA TYR A 130 -8.21 15.95 1.90
C TYR A 130 -9.34 16.94 1.57
N ASN A 131 -9.02 18.24 1.50
CA ASN A 131 -9.99 19.27 1.16
C ASN A 131 -10.47 19.14 -0.30
N GLU A 132 -9.62 18.67 -1.20
CA GLU A 132 -10.00 18.39 -2.57
C GLU A 132 -10.98 17.23 -2.66
N ILE A 133 -10.72 16.15 -1.92
CA ILE A 133 -11.59 14.97 -1.90
C ILE A 133 -12.98 15.33 -1.36
N ASP A 134 -13.06 16.18 -0.34
CA ASP A 134 -14.32 16.66 0.27
C ASP A 134 -15.28 15.51 0.65
N ASP A 135 -14.71 14.41 1.18
CA ASP A 135 -15.44 13.20 1.59
C ASP A 135 -14.88 12.69 2.94
N PRO A 136 -15.09 13.46 4.03
CA PRO A 136 -14.45 13.22 5.32
C PRO A 136 -14.77 11.84 5.90
N ASP A 137 -16.01 11.37 5.72
CA ASP A 137 -16.49 10.10 6.29
C ASP A 137 -15.91 8.87 5.58
N ASN A 138 -15.38 9.03 4.37
CA ASN A 138 -14.74 7.96 3.60
C ASN A 138 -13.23 8.17 3.40
N THR A 139 -12.64 9.15 4.08
CA THR A 139 -11.21 9.43 4.01
C THR A 139 -10.44 8.85 5.20
N ILE A 140 -9.25 8.31 4.93
CA ILE A 140 -8.30 7.73 5.88
C ILE A 140 -6.92 8.30 5.58
N PHE A 141 -6.18 8.72 6.61
CA PHE A 141 -4.76 9.07 6.45
C PHE A 141 -3.89 7.84 6.67
N CYS A 142 -2.97 7.57 5.75
CA CYS A 142 -1.99 6.51 5.92
C CYS A 142 -0.66 7.11 6.42
N LEU A 143 -0.30 6.79 7.66
CA LEU A 143 0.92 7.23 8.31
C LEU A 143 2.07 6.33 7.86
N ASN A 144 2.77 6.75 6.81
CA ASN A 144 3.81 5.96 6.14
C ASN A 144 5.21 6.18 6.72
N MET A 145 6.03 5.13 6.63
CA MET A 145 7.46 5.17 6.96
C MET A 145 7.74 5.52 8.43
N TYR A 146 6.88 5.04 9.33
CA TYR A 146 7.18 5.07 10.76
C TYR A 146 8.21 3.97 11.10
N SER A 147 8.95 4.16 12.19
CA SER A 147 9.91 3.16 12.67
C SER A 147 9.35 2.28 13.79
N ASP A 148 8.48 2.83 14.62
CA ASP A 148 7.87 2.13 15.75
C ASP A 148 6.43 2.61 15.96
N PHE A 149 5.45 1.72 15.73
CA PHE A 149 4.04 2.07 15.85
C PHE A 149 3.67 2.52 17.27
N SER A 150 4.32 2.00 18.31
CA SER A 150 4.09 2.41 19.70
C SER A 150 4.48 3.88 19.96
N LYS A 151 5.30 4.46 19.07
CA LYS A 151 5.76 5.85 19.11
C LYS A 151 5.13 6.71 18.01
N ILE A 152 4.10 6.22 17.31
CA ILE A 152 3.53 6.90 16.14
C ILE A 152 3.12 8.35 16.42
N THR A 153 2.59 8.64 17.62
CA THR A 153 2.19 10.00 18.03
C THR A 153 3.37 10.96 18.14
N LYS A 154 4.52 10.46 18.61
CA LYS A 154 5.77 11.22 18.69
C LYS A 154 6.47 11.33 17.34
N GLU A 155 6.44 10.27 16.53
CA GLU A 155 7.02 10.31 15.19
C GLU A 155 6.28 11.30 14.29
N PHE A 156 4.94 11.31 14.36
CA PHE A 156 4.07 12.21 13.60
C PHE A 156 3.63 13.40 14.46
N ILE A 157 4.58 14.04 15.13
CA ILE A 157 4.30 15.10 16.11
C ILE A 157 3.50 16.28 15.54
N TYR A 158 3.66 16.60 14.26
CA TYR A 158 2.87 17.65 13.60
C TYR A 158 1.51 17.16 13.09
N PHE A 159 1.27 15.84 13.05
CA PHE A 159 -0.06 15.29 12.81
C PHE A 159 -0.88 15.33 14.10
N PHE A 160 -0.31 14.83 15.21
CA PHE A 160 -1.02 14.68 16.49
C PHE A 160 -0.89 15.89 17.43
N GLY A 161 0.13 16.72 17.26
CA GLY A 161 0.51 17.74 18.24
C GLY A 161 1.25 17.16 19.45
N ASP A 162 1.88 18.05 20.22
CA ASP A 162 2.40 17.76 21.56
C ASP A 162 2.26 19.03 22.45
N PRO A 163 1.21 19.09 23.29
CA PRO A 163 0.99 20.21 24.19
C PRO A 163 2.12 20.43 25.20
N LYS A 164 2.87 19.37 25.59
CA LYS A 164 3.93 19.48 26.59
C LYS A 164 5.09 20.33 26.11
N ILE A 165 5.35 20.33 24.81
CA ILE A 165 6.40 21.14 24.17
C ILE A 165 5.83 22.24 23.26
N GLY A 166 4.53 22.56 23.39
CA GLY A 166 3.89 23.66 22.68
C GLY A 166 3.67 23.43 21.18
N ILE A 167 3.68 22.19 20.70
CA ILE A 167 3.40 21.86 19.30
C ILE A 167 1.91 21.61 19.13
N LYS A 168 1.30 22.35 18.21
CA LYS A 168 -0.09 22.10 17.77
C LYS A 168 -0.10 21.15 16.57
N PRO A 169 -1.15 20.34 16.39
CA PRO A 169 -1.43 19.68 15.12
C PRO A 169 -1.36 20.70 13.98
N TYR A 170 -0.81 20.30 12.85
CA TYR A 170 -0.68 21.16 11.67
C TYR A 170 -2.06 21.60 11.14
N SER A 171 -3.06 20.72 11.25
CA SER A 171 -4.44 21.00 10.87
C SER A 171 -5.41 20.37 11.87
N PRO A 172 -6.53 21.03 12.19
CA PRO A 172 -7.56 20.47 13.08
C PRO A 172 -8.23 19.21 12.50
N ILE A 173 -8.16 18.98 11.19
CA ILE A 173 -8.76 17.79 10.55
C ILE A 173 -8.20 16.50 11.17
N PHE A 174 -6.91 16.48 11.51
CA PHE A 174 -6.21 15.29 12.00
C PHE A 174 -6.75 14.77 13.32
N ALA A 175 -7.36 15.62 14.15
CA ALA A 175 -7.88 15.22 15.46
C ALA A 175 -9.07 14.24 15.38
N LYS A 176 -9.77 14.20 14.25
CA LYS A 176 -10.93 13.32 14.01
C LYS A 176 -10.70 12.33 12.88
N SER A 177 -9.51 12.37 12.28
CA SER A 177 -9.16 11.53 11.15
C SER A 177 -8.98 10.08 11.57
N ARG A 178 -9.51 9.17 10.75
CA ARG A 178 -9.12 7.76 10.80
C ARG A 178 -7.72 7.60 10.22
N THR A 179 -6.98 6.64 10.76
CA THR A 179 -5.60 6.41 10.36
C THR A 179 -5.28 4.92 10.23
N ILE A 180 -4.50 4.59 9.22
CA ILE A 180 -3.77 3.32 9.12
C ILE A 180 -2.27 3.62 9.11
N GLY A 181 -1.43 2.60 9.28
CA GLY A 181 0.03 2.76 9.28
C GLY A 181 0.72 1.72 8.42
N ILE A 182 1.78 2.15 7.72
CA ILE A 182 2.72 1.24 7.06
C ILE A 182 4.14 1.57 7.53
N PRO A 183 4.87 0.59 8.10
CA PRO A 183 6.19 0.81 8.64
C PRO A 183 7.20 1.06 7.51
N PHE A 184 8.30 1.71 7.86
CA PHE A 184 9.49 1.66 7.02
C PHE A 184 10.11 0.26 7.11
N SER A 185 10.30 -0.40 5.97
CA SER A 185 11.00 -1.68 5.90
C SER A 185 11.69 -1.83 4.56
N HIS A 186 12.93 -2.31 4.58
CA HIS A 186 13.67 -2.67 3.37
C HIS A 186 13.05 -3.87 2.63
N HIS A 187 12.18 -4.64 3.29
CA HIS A 187 11.56 -5.82 2.70
C HIS A 187 10.59 -5.51 1.56
N PHE A 188 10.08 -4.29 1.48
CA PHE A 188 9.34 -3.84 0.29
C PHE A 188 10.24 -3.83 -0.95
N GLU A 189 11.44 -3.27 -0.82
CA GLU A 189 12.42 -3.20 -1.92
C GLU A 189 13.02 -4.58 -2.22
N ILE A 190 13.34 -5.37 -1.19
CA ILE A 190 13.84 -6.74 -1.37
C ILE A 190 12.81 -7.59 -2.12
N ALA A 191 11.52 -7.45 -1.81
CA ALA A 191 10.48 -8.15 -2.56
C ALA A 191 10.37 -7.62 -4.01
N ALA A 192 10.44 -6.30 -4.20
CA ALA A 192 10.37 -5.69 -5.53
C ALA A 192 11.55 -6.08 -6.44
N ASP A 193 12.77 -6.23 -5.88
CA ASP A 193 13.95 -6.72 -6.60
C ASP A 193 13.71 -8.11 -7.21
N ASP A 194 12.88 -8.94 -6.56
CA ASP A 194 12.48 -10.27 -7.03
C ASP A 194 11.13 -10.26 -7.79
N GLU A 195 10.61 -9.07 -8.16
CA GLU A 195 9.31 -8.86 -8.81
C GLU A 195 8.13 -9.46 -8.01
N GLN A 196 8.21 -9.38 -6.68
CA GLN A 196 7.27 -9.93 -5.69
C GLN A 196 6.68 -8.83 -4.79
N THR A 197 5.55 -9.12 -4.15
CA THR A 197 5.03 -8.28 -3.05
C THR A 197 5.59 -8.70 -1.69
N ILE A 198 5.42 -7.86 -0.67
CA ILE A 198 5.80 -8.22 0.71
C ILE A 198 5.14 -9.51 1.19
N LEU A 199 3.89 -9.77 0.78
CA LEU A 199 3.17 -10.98 1.14
C LEU A 199 3.72 -12.20 0.40
N ASP A 200 4.13 -12.06 -0.87
CA ASP A 200 4.78 -13.15 -1.60
C ASP A 200 6.09 -13.56 -0.92
N LEU A 201 6.92 -12.57 -0.55
CA LEU A 201 8.18 -12.79 0.16
C LEU A 201 7.94 -13.47 1.53
N ALA A 202 6.86 -13.12 2.22
CA ALA A 202 6.48 -13.69 3.51
C ALA A 202 5.98 -15.15 3.45
N GLN A 203 5.57 -15.66 2.28
CA GLN A 203 4.81 -16.91 2.18
C GLN A 203 5.51 -18.14 2.76
N ILE A 204 6.83 -18.27 2.57
CA ILE A 204 7.56 -19.47 3.01
C ILE A 204 7.38 -19.64 4.52
N SER A 205 7.66 -18.60 5.30
CA SER A 205 7.57 -18.66 6.77
C SER A 205 6.13 -18.64 7.31
N ILE A 206 5.16 -18.20 6.50
CA ILE A 206 3.73 -18.32 6.85
C ILE A 206 3.26 -19.77 6.70
N GLN A 207 3.80 -20.51 5.73
CA GLN A 207 3.34 -21.86 5.38
C GLN A 207 4.10 -22.97 6.09
N THR A 208 5.35 -22.72 6.50
CA THR A 208 6.20 -23.74 7.12
C THR A 208 6.94 -23.21 8.33
N THR A 209 7.19 -24.10 9.29
CA THR A 209 8.12 -23.85 10.39
C THR A 209 9.57 -23.96 9.90
N GLN A 210 10.51 -23.44 10.69
CA GLN A 210 11.92 -23.52 10.35
C GLN A 210 12.41 -24.97 10.25
N ALA A 211 11.95 -25.84 11.15
CA ALA A 211 12.33 -27.25 11.15
C ALA A 211 11.85 -27.97 9.88
N GLU A 212 10.61 -27.69 9.45
CA GLU A 212 10.06 -28.23 8.21
C GLU A 212 10.82 -27.70 6.98
N ALA A 213 11.08 -26.39 6.94
CA ALA A 213 11.86 -25.77 5.87
C ALA A 213 13.29 -26.36 5.79
N GLU A 214 13.97 -26.55 6.93
CA GLU A 214 15.29 -27.18 6.99
C GLU A 214 15.27 -28.59 6.41
N GLU A 215 14.27 -29.42 6.77
CA GLU A 215 14.14 -30.77 6.26
C GLU A 215 13.86 -30.81 4.74
N GLU A 216 12.90 -30.00 4.28
CA GLU A 216 12.53 -29.91 2.86
C GLU A 216 13.69 -29.37 2.02
N PHE A 217 14.37 -28.33 2.49
CA PHE A 217 15.46 -27.70 1.76
C PHE A 217 16.70 -28.59 1.76
N TYR A 218 16.96 -29.35 2.82
CA TYR A 218 18.03 -30.33 2.84
C TYR A 218 17.81 -31.43 1.79
N LYS A 219 16.59 -31.96 1.69
CA LYS A 219 16.21 -32.92 0.65
C LYS A 219 16.35 -32.30 -0.75
N ALA A 220 15.82 -31.09 -0.95
CA ALA A 220 15.87 -30.40 -2.24
C ALA A 220 17.29 -29.99 -2.64
N ALA A 221 18.19 -29.81 -1.68
CA ALA A 221 19.58 -29.46 -1.94
C ALA A 221 20.40 -30.62 -2.52
N ASP A 222 19.98 -31.88 -2.29
CA ASP A 222 20.62 -33.09 -2.85
C ASP A 222 22.14 -33.11 -2.62
N GLY A 223 22.55 -32.88 -1.36
CA GLY A 223 23.96 -32.81 -0.97
C GLY A 223 24.68 -31.50 -1.35
N ASN A 224 24.05 -30.58 -2.09
CA ASN A 224 24.63 -29.28 -2.43
C ASN A 224 24.46 -28.27 -1.30
N ARG A 225 25.53 -28.09 -0.52
CA ARG A 225 25.56 -27.16 0.64
C ARG A 225 25.28 -25.70 0.27
N GLU A 226 25.76 -25.22 -0.88
CA GLU A 226 25.54 -23.84 -1.32
C GLU A 226 24.06 -23.60 -1.65
N LYS A 227 23.42 -24.57 -2.31
CA LYS A 227 21.98 -24.54 -2.60
C LYS A 227 21.16 -24.51 -1.30
N PHE A 228 21.48 -25.38 -0.34
CA PHE A 228 20.82 -25.38 0.97
C PHE A 228 20.94 -24.02 1.65
N HIS A 229 22.14 -23.44 1.70
CA HIS A 229 22.38 -22.14 2.31
C HIS A 229 21.57 -21.02 1.63
N LYS A 230 21.49 -21.02 0.29
CA LYS A 230 20.66 -20.06 -0.46
C LYS A 230 19.17 -20.19 -0.11
N MET A 231 18.65 -21.40 -0.01
CA MET A 231 17.25 -21.63 0.37
C MET A 231 16.97 -21.17 1.81
N MET A 232 17.89 -21.42 2.75
CA MET A 232 17.75 -20.92 4.13
C MET A 232 17.79 -19.40 4.21
N MET A 233 18.61 -18.72 3.40
CA MET A 233 18.59 -17.26 3.31
C MET A 233 17.23 -16.73 2.84
N LEU A 234 16.57 -17.42 1.89
CA LEU A 234 15.21 -17.07 1.46
C LEU A 234 14.20 -17.23 2.61
N TYR A 235 14.30 -18.31 3.38
CA TYR A 235 13.44 -18.53 4.55
C TYR A 235 13.61 -17.44 5.61
N TRP A 236 14.85 -17.07 5.97
CA TRP A 236 15.08 -16.03 6.97
C TRP A 236 14.55 -14.66 6.52
N ARG A 237 14.75 -14.29 5.25
CA ARG A 237 14.11 -13.08 4.67
C ARG A 237 12.59 -13.15 4.73
N SER A 238 12.03 -14.33 4.50
CA SER A 238 10.59 -14.58 4.59
C SER A 238 10.06 -14.32 6.01
N GLN A 239 10.79 -14.72 7.05
CA GLN A 239 10.40 -14.48 8.44
C GLN A 239 10.31 -12.98 8.77
N GLU A 240 11.30 -12.20 8.35
CA GLU A 240 11.29 -10.75 8.56
C GLU A 240 10.16 -10.08 7.76
N ALA A 241 9.93 -10.50 6.51
CA ALA A 241 8.81 -10.03 5.70
C ALA A 241 7.44 -10.37 6.32
N ALA A 242 7.30 -11.56 6.91
CA ALA A 242 6.07 -11.99 7.59
C ALA A 242 5.77 -11.13 8.83
N GLN A 243 6.78 -10.74 9.61
CA GLN A 243 6.60 -9.82 10.73
C GLN A 243 6.11 -8.45 10.27
N VAL A 244 6.73 -7.90 9.22
CA VAL A 244 6.34 -6.62 8.61
C VAL A 244 4.90 -6.70 8.09
N PHE A 245 4.55 -7.77 7.38
CA PHE A 245 3.20 -7.96 6.86
C PHE A 245 2.15 -8.11 7.97
N ALA A 246 2.44 -8.88 9.02
CA ALA A 246 1.54 -9.05 10.16
C ALA A 246 1.26 -7.69 10.86
N GLU A 247 2.27 -6.84 10.99
CA GLU A 247 2.09 -5.49 11.53
C GLU A 247 1.20 -4.62 10.63
N ILE A 248 1.42 -4.66 9.30
CA ILE A 248 0.58 -3.96 8.32
C ILE A 248 -0.87 -4.44 8.44
N GLU A 249 -1.08 -5.76 8.46
CA GLU A 249 -2.41 -6.36 8.55
C GLU A 249 -3.11 -5.92 9.85
N GLN A 250 -2.41 -5.95 10.98
CA GLN A 250 -2.94 -5.47 12.26
C GLN A 250 -3.36 -3.99 12.19
N ASN A 251 -2.54 -3.14 11.59
CA ASN A 251 -2.79 -1.70 11.50
C ASN A 251 -3.88 -1.31 10.49
N CYS A 252 -4.17 -2.19 9.52
CA CYS A 252 -5.03 -1.91 8.39
C CYS A 252 -6.42 -2.55 8.52
N SER A 253 -6.51 -3.73 9.16
CA SER A 253 -7.69 -4.60 9.07
C SER A 253 -8.98 -3.96 9.57
N SER A 254 -8.95 -3.26 10.72
CA SER A 254 -10.16 -2.65 11.30
C SER A 254 -10.81 -1.61 10.39
N GLU A 255 -9.98 -0.86 9.66
CA GLU A 255 -10.42 0.23 8.78
C GLU A 255 -10.77 -0.27 7.37
N LEU A 256 -10.09 -1.30 6.88
CA LEU A 256 -10.16 -1.73 5.48
C LEU A 256 -11.04 -2.96 5.25
N LEU A 257 -11.20 -3.81 6.27
CA LEU A 257 -12.01 -5.03 6.19
C LEU A 257 -13.40 -4.88 6.81
N GLY A 258 -13.64 -3.79 7.55
CA GLY A 258 -14.95 -3.39 8.06
C GLY A 258 -15.96 -2.90 7.01
#